data_AF-A0A8R7PZG2-F1
#
_entry.id   AF-A0A8R7PZG2-F1
#
_cell.length_a   1.000
_cell.length_b   1.000
_cell.length_c   1.000
_cell.angle_alpha   90.00
_cell.angle_beta   90.00
_cell.angle_gamma   90.00
#
_symmetry.space_group_name_H-M   'P 1'
#
loop_
_entity.id
_entity.type
_entity.pdbx_description
1 polymer ?
#
loop_
_entity_poly.entity_id
_entity_poly.type
_entity_poly.pdbx_seq_one_letter_code
_entity_poly.pdbx_strand_id
1 'polypeptide(L)'
;MPFYLVESAGDLLVRSVDQTLKVFRVDVEHKLLEEVKSLGGRTLLLGQERCVSVDAAKLPSVDGDCIYMSDFENTPMSDSESASMSDSEDMSMSDSRDKMCVYNLRGDMVDIIYSKDFCARFQPCPGSLAVL
;
A
#
# COMPACT_ATOMS: atom_id res chain seq x y z
N MET A 1 2.31 -16.23 0.87
CA MET A 1 2.52 -14.79 1.17
C MET A 1 3.12 -14.14 -0.08
N PRO A 2 2.56 -13.03 -0.57
CA PRO A 2 3.08 -12.34 -1.75
C PRO A 2 4.45 -11.70 -1.45
N PHE A 3 5.27 -11.60 -2.49
CA PHE A 3 6.49 -10.81 -2.52
C PHE A 3 6.38 -9.83 -3.69
N TYR A 4 6.93 -8.64 -3.54
CA TYR A 4 6.89 -7.59 -4.55
C TYR A 4 8.33 -7.22 -4.93
N LEU A 5 8.65 -7.31 -6.22
CA LEU A 5 9.89 -6.74 -6.75
C LEU A 5 9.55 -5.36 -7.32
N VAL A 6 10.08 -4.32 -6.70
CA VAL A 6 9.78 -2.93 -7.01
C VAL A 6 11.02 -2.26 -7.60
N GLU A 7 10.91 -1.73 -8.79
CA GLU A 7 11.97 -0.92 -9.41
C GLU A 7 12.02 0.47 -8.74
N SER A 8 13.16 0.83 -8.14
CA SER A 8 13.36 2.07 -7.36
C SER A 8 14.83 2.42 -7.17
N ALA A 9 15.41 3.27 -8.03
CA ALA A 9 16.84 3.66 -7.95
C ALA A 9 17.77 2.44 -7.72
N GLY A 10 17.41 1.32 -8.35
CA GLY A 10 17.83 -0.06 -8.04
C GLY A 10 16.63 -0.99 -7.83
N ASP A 11 16.86 -2.30 -7.76
CA ASP A 11 15.78 -3.26 -7.49
C ASP A 11 15.56 -3.45 -5.98
N LEU A 12 14.34 -3.20 -5.53
CA LEU A 12 13.91 -3.44 -4.16
C LEU A 12 13.01 -4.67 -4.10
N LEU A 13 13.21 -5.51 -3.09
CA LEU A 13 12.35 -6.66 -2.80
C LEU A 13 11.60 -6.41 -1.49
N VAL A 14 10.27 -6.38 -1.56
CA VAL A 14 9.40 -6.37 -0.39
C VAL A 14 8.87 -7.77 -0.14
N ARG A 15 9.05 -8.27 1.09
CA ARG A 15 8.61 -9.60 1.51
C ARG A 15 8.09 -9.55 2.93
N SER A 16 7.04 -10.32 3.19
CA SER A 16 6.64 -10.65 4.57
C SER A 16 7.57 -11.74 5.13
N VAL A 17 8.23 -11.45 6.25
CA VAL A 17 9.06 -12.38 7.04
C VAL A 17 8.47 -12.39 8.44
N ASP A 18 8.07 -13.56 8.93
CA ASP A 18 7.46 -13.70 10.27
C ASP A 18 6.31 -12.72 10.52
N GLN A 19 5.42 -12.57 9.52
CA GLN A 19 4.28 -11.64 9.53
C GLN A 19 4.65 -10.16 9.52
N THR A 20 5.92 -9.82 9.32
CA THR A 20 6.43 -8.45 9.28
C THR A 20 6.88 -8.10 7.87
N LEU A 21 6.42 -6.97 7.31
CA LEU A 21 6.88 -6.50 6.02
C LEU A 21 8.31 -5.98 6.12
N LYS A 22 9.19 -6.51 5.27
CA LYS A 22 10.59 -6.09 5.18
C LYS A 22 10.94 -5.71 3.75
N VAL A 23 11.78 -4.69 3.63
CA VAL A 23 12.30 -4.19 2.35
C VAL A 23 13.78 -4.48 2.27
N PHE A 24 14.19 -5.11 1.17
CA PHE A 24 15.57 -5.45 0.88
C PHE A 24 16.00 -4.80 -0.43
N ARG A 25 17.26 -4.36 -0.48
CA ARG A 25 17.95 -4.08 -1.73
C ARG A 25 18.48 -5.37 -2.32
N VAL A 26 18.26 -5.57 -3.60
CA VAL A 26 18.76 -6.74 -4.33
C VAL A 26 20.12 -6.41 -4.92
N ASP A 27 21.17 -7.03 -4.39
CA ASP A 27 22.50 -7.02 -5.01
C ASP A 27 22.66 -8.31 -5.82
N VAL A 28 22.45 -8.20 -7.13
CA VAL A 28 22.55 -9.35 -8.06
C VAL A 28 24.01 -9.76 -8.27
N GLU A 29 24.95 -8.82 -8.21
CA GLU A 29 26.38 -9.07 -8.45
C GLU A 29 26.96 -9.94 -7.33
N HIS A 30 26.68 -9.55 -6.08
CA HIS A 30 27.17 -10.27 -4.90
C HIS A 30 26.18 -11.33 -4.39
N LYS A 31 24.98 -11.42 -4.99
CA LYS A 31 23.88 -12.33 -4.58
C LYS A 31 23.45 -12.11 -3.13
N LEU A 32 23.37 -10.85 -2.72
CA LEU A 32 23.03 -10.44 -1.35
C LEU A 32 21.70 -9.70 -1.32
N LEU A 33 21.03 -9.80 -0.16
CA LEU A 33 19.85 -9.01 0.18
C LEU A 33 20.18 -8.16 1.39
N GLU A 34 20.22 -6.85 1.21
CA GLU A 34 20.51 -5.90 2.28
C GLU A 34 19.22 -5.25 2.78
N GLU A 35 18.93 -5.37 4.08
CA GLU A 35 17.75 -4.71 4.66
C GLU A 35 17.89 -3.19 4.58
N VAL A 36 16.87 -2.54 4.02
CA VAL A 36 16.91 -1.11 3.72
C VAL A 36 16.46 -0.32 4.93
N LYS A 37 17.30 0.62 5.37
CA LYS A 37 17.00 1.52 6.51
C LYS A 37 16.34 2.82 6.10
N SER A 38 16.48 3.22 4.83
CA SER A 38 15.84 4.40 4.24
C SER A 38 15.72 4.20 2.72
N LEU A 39 14.59 4.62 2.17
CA LEU A 39 14.30 4.65 0.73
C LEU A 39 14.77 5.95 0.07
N GLY A 40 15.42 6.85 0.83
CA GLY A 40 15.98 8.09 0.31
C GLY A 40 14.90 9.12 -0.07
N GLY A 41 13.86 9.26 0.77
CA GLY A 41 12.74 10.18 0.49
C GLY A 41 11.72 9.63 -0.51
N ARG A 42 11.86 8.36 -0.90
CA ARG A 42 10.87 7.64 -1.69
C ARG A 42 9.93 6.86 -0.79
N THR A 43 8.82 6.44 -1.35
CA THR A 43 7.85 5.58 -0.67
C THR A 43 7.36 4.49 -1.62
N LEU A 44 6.89 3.37 -1.07
CA LEU A 44 6.42 2.23 -1.85
C LEU A 44 4.90 2.14 -1.78
N LEU A 45 4.25 2.02 -2.93
CA LEU A 45 2.83 1.72 -3.03
C LEU A 45 2.68 0.29 -3.56
N LEU A 46 2.08 -0.58 -2.75
CA LEU A 46 1.87 -2.00 -3.04
C LEU A 46 0.37 -2.27 -3.19
N GLY A 47 -0.04 -2.57 -4.42
CA GLY A 47 -1.36 -3.09 -4.74
C GLY A 47 -1.35 -4.62 -4.86
N GLN A 48 -2.48 -5.17 -5.30
CA GLN A 48 -2.65 -6.62 -5.45
C GLN A 48 -1.69 -7.22 -6.51
N GLU A 49 -1.64 -6.60 -7.68
CA GLU A 49 -0.87 -7.10 -8.83
C GLU A 49 0.28 -6.17 -9.23
N ARG A 50 0.28 -4.96 -8.69
CA ARG A 50 1.19 -3.89 -9.10
C ARG A 50 1.84 -3.25 -7.90
N CYS A 51 3.08 -2.84 -8.07
CA CYS A 51 3.82 -2.07 -7.10
C CYS A 51 4.51 -0.91 -7.81
N VAL A 52 4.72 0.19 -7.11
CA VAL A 52 5.43 1.34 -7.64
C VAL A 52 6.19 2.04 -6.52
N SER A 53 7.37 2.54 -6.85
CA SER A 53 8.10 3.46 -6.00
C SER A 53 7.90 4.88 -6.48
N VAL A 54 7.52 5.77 -5.57
CA VAL A 54 7.25 7.17 -5.87
C VAL A 54 8.11 8.07 -5.00
N ASP A 55 8.43 9.26 -5.52
CA ASP A 55 9.13 10.30 -4.77
C ASP A 55 8.11 11.00 -3.85
N ALA A 56 8.30 10.91 -2.53
CA ALA A 56 7.36 11.46 -1.56
C ALA A 56 7.31 13.00 -1.64
N ALA A 57 8.38 13.66 -2.06
CA ALA A 57 8.38 15.11 -2.23
C ALA A 57 7.41 15.59 -3.34
N LYS A 58 7.00 14.69 -4.24
CA LYS A 58 6.05 14.99 -5.33
C LYS A 58 4.60 14.72 -4.94
N LEU A 59 4.38 14.00 -3.85
CA LEU A 59 3.06 13.56 -3.41
C LEU A 59 2.83 14.03 -1.97
N PRO A 60 2.10 15.13 -1.74
CA PRO A 60 1.91 15.70 -0.41
C PRO A 60 1.11 14.80 0.55
N SER A 61 0.49 13.74 0.02
CA SER A 61 -0.35 12.81 0.76
C SER A 61 0.40 11.63 1.39
N VAL A 62 1.68 11.45 1.03
CA VAL A 62 2.49 10.30 1.44
C VAL A 62 3.78 10.74 2.12
N ASP A 63 4.24 9.90 3.05
CA ASP A 63 5.49 10.07 3.76
C ASP A 63 6.59 9.22 3.11
N GLY A 64 7.81 9.78 3.13
CA GLY A 64 9.00 9.04 2.73
C GLY A 64 9.31 7.92 3.71
N ASP A 65 10.02 6.89 3.24
CA ASP A 65 10.42 5.73 4.05
C ASP A 65 9.23 4.95 4.64
N CYS A 66 8.09 5.00 3.95
CA CYS A 66 6.89 4.24 4.28
C CYS A 66 6.53 3.24 3.16
N ILE A 67 5.68 2.28 3.52
CA ILE A 67 5.11 1.29 2.62
C ILE A 67 3.60 1.39 2.77
N TYR A 68 2.92 1.75 1.69
CA TYR A 68 1.48 1.79 1.64
C TYR A 68 1.00 0.53 0.93
N MET A 69 0.19 -0.29 1.61
CA MET A 69 -0.33 -1.53 1.08
C MET A 69 -1.85 -1.50 1.10
N SER A 70 -2.48 -1.71 -0.06
CA SER A 70 -3.93 -1.87 -0.12
C SER A 70 -4.33 -3.19 0.54
N ASP A 71 -5.13 -3.11 1.60
CA ASP A 71 -5.60 -4.29 2.32
C ASP A 71 -6.79 -4.87 1.55
N PHE A 72 -6.53 -5.86 0.71
CA PHE A 72 -7.60 -6.69 0.17
C PHE A 72 -7.71 -7.89 1.09
N GLU A 73 -8.70 -7.90 1.98
CA GLU A 73 -9.22 -9.19 2.43
C GLU A 73 -9.61 -9.95 1.17
N ASN A 74 -8.85 -11.01 0.89
CA ASN A 74 -9.30 -12.08 0.02
C ASN A 74 -10.51 -12.71 0.71
N THR A 75 -11.69 -12.07 0.66
CA THR A 75 -12.92 -12.84 0.78
C THR A 75 -12.92 -13.76 -0.43
N PRO A 76 -12.70 -15.08 -0.28
CA PRO A 76 -12.93 -15.98 -1.39
C PRO A 76 -14.36 -15.71 -1.84
N MET A 77 -14.57 -15.52 -3.15
CA MET A 77 -15.90 -15.62 -3.71
C MET A 77 -16.47 -16.94 -3.22
N SER A 78 -17.37 -16.87 -2.24
CA SER A 78 -18.07 -18.02 -1.74
C SER A 78 -19.14 -18.29 -2.77
N ASP A 79 -18.81 -19.19 -3.70
CA ASP A 79 -19.82 -19.84 -4.52
C ASP A 79 -20.69 -20.72 -3.60
N SER A 80 -22.00 -20.71 -3.89
CA SER A 80 -23.07 -21.60 -3.40
C SER A 80 -23.84 -21.24 -2.11
N GLU A 81 -24.94 -20.51 -2.33
CA GLU A 81 -26.36 -20.84 -2.02
C GLU A 81 -26.81 -21.33 -0.61
N SER A 82 -27.58 -20.51 0.10
CA SER A 82 -29.03 -20.72 0.38
C SER A 82 -29.54 -19.70 1.43
N ALA A 83 -30.80 -19.30 1.24
CA ALA A 83 -31.43 -18.15 1.88
C ALA A 83 -31.65 -18.28 3.40
N SER A 84 -31.58 -17.14 4.10
CA SER A 84 -32.41 -16.82 5.27
C SER A 84 -32.53 -15.30 5.36
N MET A 85 -33.73 -14.79 5.10
CA MET A 85 -34.08 -13.38 5.29
C MET A 85 -34.03 -13.07 6.79
N SER A 86 -33.29 -12.03 7.19
CA SER A 86 -33.38 -11.46 8.53
C SER A 86 -33.55 -9.96 8.37
N ASP A 87 -34.79 -9.51 8.58
CA ASP A 87 -35.16 -8.10 8.59
C ASP A 87 -34.67 -7.49 9.91
N SER A 88 -33.57 -6.75 9.85
CA SER A 88 -33.27 -5.68 10.79
C SER A 88 -32.48 -4.61 10.03
N GLU A 89 -33.12 -3.46 9.91
CA GLU A 89 -32.73 -2.31 9.13
C GLU A 89 -31.43 -1.68 9.66
N ASP A 90 -30.64 -1.17 8.70
CA ASP A 90 -29.40 -0.40 8.85
C ASP A 90 -28.11 -1.13 9.29
N MET A 91 -27.53 -1.87 8.34
CA MET A 91 -26.09 -2.17 8.32
C MET A 91 -25.50 -1.58 7.03
N SER A 92 -24.91 -0.38 7.13
CA SER A 92 -24.17 0.24 6.03
C SER A 92 -22.87 -0.55 5.73
N MET A 93 -23.01 -1.65 5.00
CA MET A 93 -21.95 -2.58 4.56
C MET A 93 -21.15 -2.05 3.35
N SER A 94 -20.79 -0.76 3.33
CA SER A 94 -20.34 -0.12 2.08
C SER A 94 -18.93 0.50 2.06
N ASP A 95 -18.17 0.57 3.16
CA ASP A 95 -16.89 1.33 3.16
C ASP A 95 -15.63 0.54 3.60
N SER A 96 -15.74 -0.73 3.99
CA SER A 96 -14.61 -1.45 4.63
C SER A 96 -13.54 -2.01 3.67
N ARG A 97 -13.75 -1.93 2.35
CA ARG A 97 -12.90 -2.61 1.34
C ARG A 97 -11.82 -1.75 0.70
N ASP A 98 -11.85 -0.45 0.96
CA ASP A 98 -10.98 0.54 0.34
C ASP A 98 -10.13 1.21 1.42
N LYS A 99 -9.27 0.44 2.08
CA LYS A 99 -8.30 0.95 3.06
C LYS A 99 -6.88 0.57 2.65
N MET A 100 -5.95 1.45 2.96
CA MET A 100 -4.53 1.33 2.71
C MET A 100 -3.81 1.35 4.04
N CYS A 101 -3.16 0.24 4.38
CA CYS A 101 -2.35 0.12 5.57
C CYS A 101 -0.98 0.75 5.31
N VAL A 102 -0.51 1.58 6.23
CA VAL A 102 0.79 2.23 6.15
C VAL A 102 1.73 1.55 7.13
N TYR A 103 2.88 1.11 6.64
CA TYR A 103 3.92 0.46 7.42
C TYR A 103 5.21 1.30 7.36
N ASN A 104 5.96 1.29 8.46
CA ASN A 104 7.33 1.78 8.46
C ASN A 104 8.30 0.70 7.92
N LEU A 105 9.57 1.04 7.69
CA LEU A 105 10.59 0.07 7.22
C LEU A 105 10.95 -1.00 8.25
N ARG A 106 10.53 -0.85 9.52
CA ARG A 106 10.67 -1.89 10.56
C ARG A 106 9.55 -2.94 10.44
N GLY A 107 8.54 -2.65 9.64
CA GLY A 107 7.36 -3.47 9.40
C GLY A 107 6.22 -3.26 10.40
N ASP A 108 6.30 -2.24 11.25
CA ASP A 108 5.20 -1.86 12.12
C ASP A 108 4.14 -1.10 11.32
N MET A 109 2.87 -1.43 11.50
CA MET A 109 1.76 -0.63 10.98
C MET A 109 1.65 0.66 11.80
N VAL A 110 1.69 1.81 11.11
CA VAL A 110 1.70 3.13 11.73
C VAL A 110 0.44 3.94 11.44
N ASP A 111 -0.28 3.63 10.36
CA ASP A 111 -1.51 4.33 9.98
C ASP A 111 -2.42 3.45 9.10
N ILE A 112 -3.69 3.83 9.01
CA ILE A 112 -4.68 3.25 8.10
C ILE A 112 -5.39 4.40 7.39
N ILE A 113 -5.24 4.48 6.07
CA ILE A 113 -5.84 5.53 5.23
C ILE A 113 -6.98 4.93 4.43
N TYR A 114 -8.17 5.51 4.49
CA TYR A 114 -9.27 5.11 3.61
C TYR A 114 -9.12 5.76 2.24
N SER A 115 -9.45 5.05 1.15
CA SER A 115 -9.27 5.55 -0.21
C SER A 115 -9.98 6.89 -0.46
N LYS A 116 -11.08 7.16 0.25
CA LYS A 116 -11.78 8.45 0.23
C LYS A 116 -10.91 9.61 0.74
N ASP A 117 -10.08 9.35 1.73
CA ASP A 117 -9.20 10.34 2.36
C ASP A 117 -7.90 10.56 1.59
N PHE A 118 -7.50 9.59 0.77
CA PHE A 118 -6.30 9.69 -0.05
C PHE A 118 -6.41 10.84 -1.06
N CYS A 119 -7.57 10.98 -1.72
CA CYS A 119 -7.86 12.08 -2.65
C CYS A 119 -8.00 13.44 -1.93
N ALA A 120 -8.51 13.46 -0.69
CA ALA A 120 -8.65 14.70 0.08
C ALA A 120 -7.29 15.35 0.41
N ARG A 121 -6.21 14.54 0.48
CA ARG A 121 -4.85 15.04 0.65
C ARG A 121 -4.22 15.59 -0.64
N PHE A 122 -4.81 15.33 -1.80
CA PHE A 122 -4.49 16.02 -3.05
C PHE A 122 -5.39 17.26 -3.19
N GLN A 123 -5.19 18.28 -2.35
CA GLN A 123 -5.75 19.58 -2.71
C GLN A 123 -4.99 20.11 -3.93
N PRO A 124 -5.66 20.39 -5.06
CA PRO A 124 -5.02 21.18 -6.10
C PRO A 124 -4.70 22.55 -5.51
N CYS A 125 -3.45 22.99 -5.65
CA CYS A 125 -3.09 24.37 -5.35
C CYS A 125 -4.09 25.28 -6.08
N PRO A 126 -4.77 26.22 -5.39
CA PRO A 126 -5.68 27.14 -6.05
C PRO A 126 -4.85 28.02 -6.98
N GLY A 127 -4.82 27.67 -8.28
CA GLY A 127 -4.07 28.39 -9.30
C GLY A 127 -3.38 27.56 -10.37
N SER A 128 -3.27 26.23 -10.23
CA SER A 128 -2.67 25.40 -11.29
C SER A 128 -3.74 24.83 -12.20
N LEU A 129 -3.93 25.47 -13.37
CA LEU A 129 -4.68 24.89 -14.49
C LEU A 129 -3.97 23.62 -14.95
N ALA A 130 -4.48 22.47 -14.55
CA ALA A 130 -4.15 21.21 -15.20
C ALA A 130 -4.81 21.23 -16.59
N VAL A 131 -4.01 21.54 -17.62
CA VAL A 131 -4.39 21.27 -19.01
C VAL A 131 -4.19 19.77 -19.24
N LEU A 132 -5.29 19.07 -19.55
CA LEU A 132 -5.28 17.71 -20.08
C LEU A 132 -4.78 17.68 -21.52
#